data_AF-A0AB35YGG8-F1
#
_entry.id   AF-A0AB35YGG8-F1
#
_cell.length_a   1.000
_cell.length_b   1.000
_cell.length_c   1.000
_cell.angle_alpha   90.00
_cell.angle_beta   90.00
_cell.angle_gamma   90.00
#
_symmetry.space_group_name_H-M   'P 1'
#
loop_
_entity.id
_entity.type
_entity.pdbx_description
1 polymer ?
#
loop_
_entity_poly.entity_id
_entity_poly.type
_entity_poly.pdbx_seq_one_letter_code
_entity_poly.pdbx_strand_id
1 'polypeptide(L)'
;MGESNEMLTYELLDTMLLADEGTISPVVLAGPFPMAIIPTQPVSIRAEKGIYRIGKGQFVLLLHQEQDIYLVPSDREDFAPVYSISFNSYRLAKREKDELLYVIDLTHLPAHGQIMEFPRYAEGLLKNLLEQFQRTQNLNTTPKLHLLLHELLDTIFERKSIDNSFVTNDQAIQQAVLLWLICWF
;
A
#
# COMPACT_ATOMS: atom_id res chain seq x y z
N MET A 1 -5.72 11.98 27.53
CA MET A 1 -5.73 10.55 27.25
C MET A 1 -4.56 10.31 26.32
N GLY A 2 -3.49 9.70 26.82
CA GLY A 2 -2.34 9.37 25.99
C GLY A 2 -2.73 8.21 25.10
N GLU A 3 -2.72 8.41 23.79
CA GLU A 3 -2.63 7.31 22.84
C GLU A 3 -1.31 6.61 23.16
N SER A 4 -1.39 5.45 23.79
CA SER A 4 -0.29 4.49 23.69
C SER A 4 -0.09 4.29 22.21
N ASN A 5 1.05 4.69 21.68
CA ASN A 5 1.48 4.32 20.34
C ASN A 5 1.57 2.79 20.36
N GLU A 6 0.47 2.11 20.01
CA GLU A 6 0.39 0.65 20.05
C GLU A 6 1.36 0.15 18.99
N MET A 7 2.45 -0.47 19.44
CA MET A 7 3.52 -0.93 18.57
C MET A 7 2.95 -1.98 17.60
N LEU A 8 2.75 -1.59 16.35
CA LEU A 8 2.36 -2.47 15.27
C LEU A 8 3.57 -3.30 14.82
N THR A 9 3.31 -4.55 14.46
CA THR A 9 4.29 -5.38 13.76
C THR A 9 3.78 -5.84 12.42
N TYR A 10 4.67 -5.83 11.42
CA TYR A 10 4.31 -6.17 10.06
C TYR A 10 5.00 -7.46 9.63
N GLU A 11 4.27 -8.26 8.87
CA GLU A 11 4.76 -9.47 8.23
C GLU A 11 4.66 -9.29 6.72
N LEU A 12 5.77 -9.52 6.01
CA LEU A 12 5.76 -9.52 4.55
C LEU A 12 5.06 -10.79 4.07
N LEU A 13 4.00 -10.64 3.28
CA LEU A 13 3.32 -11.76 2.64
C LEU A 13 3.89 -12.03 1.26
N ASP A 14 4.10 -10.97 0.48
CA ASP A 14 4.61 -11.07 -0.88
C ASP A 14 5.16 -9.74 -1.38
N THR A 15 6.05 -9.80 -2.37
CA THR A 15 6.41 -8.63 -3.17
C THR A 15 6.75 -9.03 -4.60
N MET A 16 6.19 -8.30 -5.57
CA MET A 16 6.33 -8.61 -6.99
C MET A 16 6.61 -7.36 -7.81
N LEU A 17 7.42 -7.50 -8.86
CA LEU A 17 7.41 -6.57 -9.99
C LEU A 17 6.17 -6.90 -10.84
N LEU A 18 5.14 -6.06 -10.76
CA LEU A 18 3.86 -6.27 -11.43
C LEU A 18 3.94 -5.97 -12.91
N ALA A 19 4.67 -4.92 -13.28
CA ALA A 19 4.85 -4.49 -14.66
C ALA A 19 6.14 -3.70 -14.81
N ASP A 20 6.74 -3.76 -16.00
CA ASP A 20 7.90 -3.00 -16.44
C ASP A 20 7.89 -2.83 -17.98
N GLU A 21 8.97 -2.29 -18.53
CA GLU A 21 9.10 -2.07 -19.96
C GLU A 21 8.93 -3.38 -20.74
N GLY A 22 7.98 -3.41 -21.68
CA GLY A 22 7.63 -4.61 -22.46
C GLY A 22 6.53 -5.49 -21.85
N THR A 23 6.05 -5.18 -20.63
CA THR A 23 4.88 -5.85 -20.06
C THR A 23 3.61 -5.53 -20.86
N ILE A 24 2.86 -6.57 -21.26
CA ILE A 24 1.63 -6.43 -22.06
C ILE A 24 0.47 -5.96 -21.18
N SER A 25 -0.18 -4.87 -21.55
CA SER A 25 -1.37 -4.33 -20.89
C SER A 25 -2.67 -4.98 -21.40
N PRO A 26 -3.71 -5.19 -20.57
CA PRO A 26 -3.76 -4.93 -19.12
C PRO A 26 -3.10 -6.03 -18.26
N VAL A 27 -2.54 -5.65 -17.11
CA VAL A 27 -2.01 -6.59 -16.12
C VAL A 27 -3.06 -6.85 -15.05
N VAL A 28 -3.40 -8.11 -14.80
CA VAL A 28 -4.34 -8.47 -13.73
C VAL A 28 -3.67 -8.27 -12.38
N LEU A 29 -4.31 -7.55 -11.46
CA LEU A 29 -3.83 -7.44 -10.09
C LEU A 29 -4.34 -8.63 -9.27
N ALA A 30 -3.42 -9.53 -8.93
CA ALA A 30 -3.69 -10.72 -8.13
C ALA A 30 -2.61 -10.86 -7.04
N GLY A 31 -2.97 -11.45 -5.91
CA GLY A 31 -2.04 -11.66 -4.80
C GLY A 31 -2.72 -11.51 -3.44
N PRO A 32 -1.95 -11.63 -2.35
CA PRO A 32 -2.45 -11.39 -1.00
C PRO A 32 -2.76 -9.91 -0.79
N PHE A 33 -3.72 -9.63 0.10
CA PHE A 33 -4.12 -8.28 0.51
C PHE A 33 -3.99 -8.13 2.02
N PRO A 34 -3.72 -6.91 2.56
CA PRO A 34 -3.59 -5.64 1.86
C PRO A 34 -2.34 -5.56 0.96
N MET A 35 -2.47 -4.86 -0.16
CA MET A 35 -1.44 -4.70 -1.19
C MET A 35 -1.17 -3.23 -1.48
N ALA A 36 0.06 -2.78 -1.27
CA ALA A 36 0.55 -1.48 -1.71
C ALA A 36 1.13 -1.60 -3.13
N ILE A 37 0.61 -0.83 -4.08
CA ILE A 37 1.10 -0.77 -5.46
C ILE A 37 1.84 0.55 -5.64
N ILE A 38 3.14 0.44 -5.92
CA ILE A 38 4.10 1.55 -5.93
C ILE A 38 4.70 1.68 -7.33
N PRO A 39 4.14 2.56 -8.17
CA PRO A 39 4.65 2.79 -9.52
C PRO A 39 5.78 3.83 -9.55
N THR A 40 6.74 3.64 -10.46
CA THR A 40 7.83 4.62 -10.68
C THR A 40 7.47 5.76 -11.65
N GLN A 41 6.44 5.54 -12.47
CA GLN A 41 5.81 6.53 -13.37
C GLN A 41 4.29 6.43 -13.25
N PRO A 42 3.52 7.43 -13.68
CA PRO A 42 2.07 7.40 -13.55
C PRO A 42 1.42 6.15 -14.20
N VAL A 43 0.53 5.49 -13.47
CA VAL A 43 -0.25 4.33 -13.95
C VAL A 43 -1.70 4.47 -13.55
N SER A 44 -2.59 3.71 -14.17
CA SER A 44 -4.01 3.71 -13.84
C SER A 44 -4.46 2.32 -13.42
N ILE A 45 -5.33 2.26 -12.43
CA ILE A 45 -6.03 1.03 -12.05
C ILE A 45 -7.45 1.12 -12.60
N ARG A 46 -7.82 0.16 -13.42
CA ARG A 46 -9.19 -0.05 -13.88
C ARG A 46 -9.83 -1.10 -12.98
N ALA A 47 -10.89 -0.72 -12.29
CA ALA A 47 -11.74 -1.61 -11.51
C ALA A 47 -13.20 -1.45 -11.97
N GLU A 48 -14.09 -2.29 -11.44
CA GLU A 48 -15.53 -2.24 -11.75
C GLU A 48 -16.12 -0.83 -11.55
N LYS A 49 -15.71 -0.15 -10.47
CA LYS A 49 -16.25 1.15 -10.07
C LYS A 49 -15.66 2.34 -10.84
N GLY A 50 -14.59 2.15 -11.61
CA GLY A 50 -13.98 3.23 -12.37
C GLY A 50 -12.49 3.06 -12.67
N ILE A 51 -11.90 4.14 -13.17
CA ILE A 51 -10.47 4.23 -13.46
C ILE A 51 -9.84 5.21 -12.49
N TYR A 52 -8.82 4.75 -11.76
CA TYR A 52 -8.11 5.53 -10.76
C TYR A 52 -6.69 5.80 -11.23
N ARG A 53 -6.34 7.08 -11.43
CA ARG A 53 -5.00 7.48 -11.86
C ARG A 53 -4.09 7.63 -10.64
N ILE A 54 -2.96 6.93 -10.66
CA ILE A 54 -1.89 7.03 -9.66
C ILE A 54 -0.79 7.88 -10.30
N GLY A 55 -0.56 9.06 -9.74
CA GLY A 55 0.43 10.01 -10.22
C GLY A 55 1.87 9.59 -9.88
N LYS A 56 2.82 10.36 -10.41
CA LYS A 56 4.23 10.19 -10.08
C LYS A 56 4.46 10.56 -8.61
N GLY A 57 5.18 9.70 -7.89
CA GLY A 57 5.42 9.90 -6.45
C GLY A 57 4.20 9.56 -5.61
N GLN A 58 3.22 8.84 -6.16
CA GLN A 58 2.08 8.32 -5.42
C GLN A 58 2.11 6.80 -5.43
N PHE A 59 1.45 6.20 -4.45
CA PHE A 59 1.16 4.78 -4.41
C PHE A 59 -0.32 4.59 -4.07
N VAL A 60 -0.85 3.40 -4.31
CA VAL A 60 -2.19 3.03 -3.84
C VAL A 60 -2.09 1.85 -2.89
N LEU A 61 -2.87 1.91 -1.82
CA LEU A 61 -3.12 0.76 -0.97
C LEU A 61 -4.49 0.18 -1.33
N LEU A 62 -4.53 -1.12 -1.61
CA LEU A 62 -5.76 -1.89 -1.77
C LEU A 62 -5.90 -2.81 -0.56
N LEU A 63 -7.05 -2.77 0.14
CA LEU A 63 -7.27 -3.61 1.32
C LEU A 63 -7.84 -4.99 1.02
N HIS A 64 -8.58 -5.11 -0.08
CA HIS A 64 -9.29 -6.32 -0.46
C HIS A 64 -9.19 -6.51 -1.96
N GLN A 65 -9.31 -7.77 -2.38
CA GLN A 65 -9.40 -8.10 -3.79
C GLN A 65 -10.74 -7.61 -4.36
N GLU A 66 -10.68 -6.83 -5.43
CA GLU A 66 -11.84 -6.52 -6.26
C GLU A 66 -11.85 -7.47 -7.48
N GLN A 67 -13.03 -7.80 -8.00
CA GLN A 67 -13.13 -8.54 -9.27
C GLN A 67 -12.71 -7.64 -10.43
N ASP A 68 -12.12 -8.24 -11.47
CA ASP A 68 -11.78 -7.56 -12.72
C ASP A 68 -10.98 -6.27 -12.51
N ILE A 69 -10.00 -6.33 -11.61
CA ILE A 69 -9.09 -5.23 -11.32
C ILE A 69 -7.79 -5.38 -12.13
N TYR A 70 -7.46 -4.32 -12.87
CA TYR A 70 -6.36 -4.31 -13.82
C TYR A 70 -5.49 -3.07 -13.68
N LEU A 71 -4.19 -3.26 -13.83
CA LEU A 71 -3.21 -2.20 -14.00
C LEU A 71 -3.05 -1.91 -15.50
N VAL A 72 -3.08 -0.62 -15.85
CA VAL A 72 -2.85 -0.11 -17.22
C VAL A 72 -1.91 1.10 -17.17
N PRO A 73 -1.13 1.38 -18.23
CA PRO A 73 -0.34 2.61 -18.28
C PRO A 73 -1.26 3.84 -18.32
N SER A 74 -0.86 4.95 -17.70
CA SER A 74 -1.69 6.17 -17.66
C SER A 74 -1.73 6.91 -18.98
N ASP A 75 -0.63 6.89 -19.71
CA ASP A 75 -0.47 7.53 -21.01
C ASP A 75 -0.22 6.41 -22.05
N ARG A 76 -0.28 6.68 -23.36
CA ARG A 76 -0.11 5.64 -24.42
C ARG A 76 1.33 5.08 -24.53
N GLU A 77 2.02 5.04 -23.41
CA GLU A 77 3.39 4.62 -23.23
C GLU A 77 3.42 3.22 -22.61
N ASP A 78 4.58 2.58 -22.71
CA ASP A 78 4.83 1.30 -22.04
C ASP A 78 4.87 1.49 -20.52
N PHE A 79 4.73 0.38 -19.79
CA PHE A 79 4.91 0.42 -18.34
C PHE A 79 6.34 0.82 -17.98
N ALA A 80 6.46 1.70 -16.98
CA ALA A 80 7.66 1.75 -16.15
C ALA A 80 7.50 0.74 -14.99
N PRO A 81 8.58 0.42 -14.24
CA PRO A 81 8.49 -0.49 -13.10
C PRO A 81 7.37 -0.13 -12.12
N VAL A 82 6.51 -1.09 -11.83
CA VAL A 82 5.46 -1.04 -10.82
C VAL A 82 5.64 -2.19 -9.85
N TYR A 83 5.81 -1.88 -8.57
CA TYR A 83 6.03 -2.88 -7.53
C TYR A 83 4.76 -3.09 -6.72
N SER A 84 4.58 -4.30 -6.19
CA SER A 84 3.60 -4.59 -5.15
C SER A 84 4.31 -5.02 -3.86
N ILE A 85 3.73 -4.64 -2.73
CA ILE A 85 4.09 -5.14 -1.40
C ILE A 85 2.81 -5.53 -0.70
N SER A 86 2.72 -6.79 -0.30
CA SER A 86 1.58 -7.32 0.43
C SER A 86 2.03 -7.70 1.82
N PHE A 87 1.24 -7.36 2.84
CA PHE A 87 1.66 -7.51 4.23
C PHE A 87 0.48 -7.78 5.16
N ASN A 88 0.74 -8.41 6.30
CA ASN A 88 -0.15 -8.35 7.45
C ASN A 88 0.37 -7.32 8.44
N SER A 89 -0.55 -6.73 9.21
CA SER A 89 -0.22 -5.91 10.37
C SER A 89 -0.85 -6.53 11.60
N TYR A 90 -0.10 -6.54 12.69
CA TYR A 90 -0.50 -7.13 13.94
C TYR A 90 -0.32 -6.15 15.09
N ARG A 91 -1.27 -6.18 16.02
CA ARG A 91 -1.19 -5.51 17.30
C ARG A 91 -1.05 -6.53 18.42
N LEU A 92 -0.27 -6.18 19.44
CA LEU A 92 -0.20 -6.96 20.67
C LEU A 92 -1.54 -6.88 21.44
N ALA A 93 -2.29 -7.98 21.46
CA ALA A 93 -3.56 -8.07 22.18
C ALA A 93 -3.37 -8.46 23.64
N LYS A 94 -2.39 -9.32 23.94
CA LYS A 94 -2.13 -9.79 25.30
C LYS A 94 -0.66 -10.08 25.52
N ARG A 95 -0.17 -9.70 26.70
CA ARG A 95 1.14 -10.07 27.20
C ARG A 95 0.97 -10.90 28.47
N GLU A 96 1.31 -12.18 28.38
CA GLU A 96 1.45 -13.06 29.53
C GLU A 96 2.92 -13.21 29.91
N LYS A 97 3.23 -13.95 30.99
CA LYS A 97 4.61 -14.10 31.49
C LYS A 97 5.53 -14.75 30.46
N ASP A 98 5.01 -15.71 29.68
CA ASP A 98 5.78 -16.50 28.71
C ASP A 98 5.23 -16.45 27.27
N GLU A 99 4.10 -15.75 27.04
CA GLU A 99 3.45 -15.70 25.74
C GLU A 99 3.04 -14.27 25.35
N LEU A 100 3.25 -13.95 24.07
CA LEU A 100 2.77 -12.73 23.44
C LEU A 100 1.72 -13.13 22.40
N LEU A 101 0.48 -12.65 22.59
CA LEU A 101 -0.60 -12.88 21.64
C LEU A 101 -0.79 -11.65 20.77
N TYR A 102 -0.56 -11.84 19.48
CA TYR A 102 -0.77 -10.85 18.44
C TYR A 102 -2.06 -11.15 17.68
N VAL A 103 -2.77 -10.10 17.30
CA VAL A 103 -3.97 -10.17 16.47
C VAL A 103 -3.79 -9.28 15.26
N ILE A 104 -4.34 -9.70 14.12
CA ILE A 104 -4.35 -8.88 12.91
C ILE A 104 -5.09 -7.57 13.21
N ASP A 105 -4.47 -6.44 12.88
CA ASP A 105 -5.02 -5.11 13.08
C ASP A 105 -4.84 -4.25 11.82
N LEU A 106 -5.94 -4.03 11.11
CA LEU A 106 -5.96 -3.18 9.92
C LEU A 106 -6.57 -1.80 10.19
N THR A 107 -6.86 -1.45 11.46
CA THR A 107 -7.57 -0.21 11.83
C THR A 107 -6.79 1.06 11.53
N HIS A 108 -5.45 0.97 11.47
CA HIS A 108 -4.57 2.08 11.08
C HIS A 108 -4.55 2.32 9.55
N LEU A 109 -5.04 1.37 8.76
CA LEU A 109 -5.11 1.46 7.31
C LEU A 109 -6.41 2.17 6.85
N PRO A 110 -6.43 2.86 5.70
CA PRO A 110 -7.65 3.44 5.14
C PRO A 110 -8.69 2.37 4.78
N ALA A 111 -9.92 2.49 5.29
CA ALA A 111 -10.97 1.46 5.22
C ALA A 111 -11.38 0.96 3.82
N HIS A 112 -11.12 1.74 2.76
CA HIS A 112 -11.50 1.40 1.38
C HIS A 112 -10.31 1.36 0.42
N GLY A 113 -9.10 1.26 0.95
CA GLY A 113 -7.90 1.59 0.19
C GLY A 113 -7.80 3.09 -0.09
N GLN A 114 -6.64 3.54 -0.54
CA GLN A 114 -6.40 4.97 -0.77
C GLN A 114 -5.17 5.19 -1.66
N ILE A 115 -5.24 6.20 -2.53
CA ILE A 115 -4.05 6.76 -3.21
C ILE A 115 -3.40 7.76 -2.25
N MET A 116 -2.10 7.58 -2.00
CA MET A 116 -1.33 8.39 -1.05
C MET A 116 0.00 8.80 -1.68
N GLU A 117 0.60 9.87 -1.14
CA GLU A 117 1.94 10.29 -1.52
C GLU A 117 2.98 9.27 -1.05
N PHE A 118 3.88 8.90 -1.95
CA PHE A 118 5.03 8.05 -1.67
C PHE A 118 6.24 8.93 -1.34
N PRO A 119 6.76 8.91 -0.10
CA PRO A 119 7.86 9.77 0.30
C PRO A 119 9.13 9.47 -0.51
N ARG A 120 9.78 10.51 -1.06
CA ARG A 120 10.99 10.35 -1.89
C ARG A 120 12.12 9.55 -1.22
N TYR A 121 12.29 9.70 0.09
CA TYR A 121 13.32 8.97 0.83
C TYR A 121 12.96 7.50 1.05
N ALA A 122 11.68 7.12 0.90
CA ALA A 122 11.23 5.73 0.98
C ALA A 122 11.64 4.90 -0.27
N GLU A 123 12.00 5.56 -1.38
CA GLU A 123 12.46 4.86 -2.59
C GLU A 123 13.70 4.00 -2.34
N GLY A 124 14.62 4.46 -1.48
CA GLY A 124 15.80 3.70 -1.08
C GLY A 124 15.43 2.46 -0.24
N LEU A 125 14.46 2.61 0.67
CA LEU A 125 13.96 1.51 1.50
C LEU A 125 13.25 0.45 0.64
N LEU A 126 12.42 0.88 -0.31
CA LEU A 126 11.76 -0.01 -1.27
C LEU A 126 12.78 -0.82 -2.07
N LYS A 127 13.78 -0.17 -2.68
CA LYS A 127 14.82 -0.87 -3.44
C LYS A 127 15.57 -1.89 -2.58
N ASN A 128 15.96 -1.50 -1.37
CA ASN A 128 16.63 -2.40 -0.44
C ASN A 128 15.76 -3.60 -0.08
N LEU A 129 14.47 -3.40 0.20
CA LEU A 129 13.51 -4.46 0.51
C LEU A 129 13.42 -5.46 -0.66
N LEU A 130 13.21 -4.96 -1.88
CA LEU A 130 13.10 -5.76 -3.09
C LEU A 130 14.38 -6.55 -3.37
N GLU A 131 15.55 -5.92 -3.27
CA GLU A 131 16.84 -6.59 -3.47
C GLU A 131 17.08 -7.69 -2.43
N GLN A 132 16.77 -7.44 -1.16
CA GLN A 132 16.90 -8.47 -0.12
C GLN A 132 15.93 -9.62 -0.36
N PHE A 133 14.70 -9.33 -0.80
CA PHE A 133 13.69 -10.34 -1.07
C PHE A 133 14.12 -11.25 -2.22
N GLN A 134 14.59 -10.67 -3.33
CA GLN A 134 15.09 -11.41 -4.48
C GLN A 134 16.29 -12.31 -4.15
N ARG A 135 17.19 -11.86 -3.25
CA ARG A 135 18.36 -12.66 -2.84
C ARG A 135 18.01 -13.83 -1.95
N THR A 136 16.99 -13.68 -1.11
CA THR A 136 16.66 -14.68 -0.09
C THR A 136 15.59 -15.65 -0.57
N GLN A 137 14.67 -15.21 -1.45
CA GLN A 137 13.50 -15.97 -1.96
C GLN A 137 12.73 -16.73 -0.86
N ASN A 138 12.91 -16.35 0.40
CA ASN A 138 12.42 -17.06 1.56
C ASN A 138 11.93 -16.03 2.58
N LEU A 139 10.59 -15.93 2.64
CA LEU A 139 9.85 -15.02 3.51
C LEU A 139 10.11 -15.30 5.00
N ASN A 140 10.45 -16.54 5.36
CA ASN A 140 10.32 -17.03 6.73
C ASN A 140 11.55 -16.80 7.64
N THR A 141 12.64 -16.20 7.17
CA THR A 141 13.92 -16.32 7.91
C THR A 141 14.87 -15.13 7.91
N THR A 142 14.49 -13.93 7.42
CA THR A 142 15.43 -12.80 7.40
C THR A 142 14.96 -11.65 8.28
N PRO A 143 15.52 -11.45 9.50
CA PRO A 143 15.25 -10.30 10.35
C PRO A 143 15.43 -8.95 9.63
N LYS A 144 16.36 -8.91 8.68
CA LYS A 144 16.60 -7.74 7.82
C LYS A 144 15.41 -7.39 6.92
N LEU A 145 14.68 -8.39 6.39
CA LEU A 145 13.47 -8.12 5.60
C LEU A 145 12.37 -7.52 6.46
N HIS A 146 12.18 -8.05 7.67
CA HIS A 146 11.21 -7.52 8.62
C HIS A 146 11.54 -6.07 8.99
N LEU A 147 12.81 -5.76 9.30
CA LEU A 147 13.24 -4.39 9.59
C LEU A 147 12.99 -3.44 8.41
N LEU A 148 13.37 -3.83 7.19
CA LEU A 148 13.16 -3.00 6.00
C LEU A 148 11.68 -2.77 5.69
N LEU A 149 10.85 -3.80 5.89
CA LEU A 149 9.39 -3.68 5.74
C LEU A 149 8.84 -2.68 6.76
N HIS A 150 9.20 -2.86 8.03
CA HIS A 150 8.78 -1.98 9.11
C HIS A 150 9.14 -0.53 8.83
N GLU A 151 10.42 -0.25 8.55
CA GLU A 151 10.90 1.10 8.23
C GLU A 151 10.15 1.71 7.04
N LEU A 152 9.86 0.90 6.00
CA LEU A 152 9.12 1.36 4.83
C LEU A 152 7.66 1.66 5.16
N LEU A 153 6.95 0.76 5.84
CA LEU A 153 5.53 0.90 6.16
C LEU A 153 5.30 2.04 7.17
N ASP A 154 6.14 2.16 8.18
CA ASP A 154 6.11 3.29 9.10
C ASP A 154 6.37 4.59 8.33
N THR A 155 7.37 4.62 7.44
CA THR A 155 7.64 5.80 6.61
C THR A 155 6.44 6.25 5.76
N ILE A 156 5.71 5.31 5.13
CA ILE A 156 4.59 5.66 4.24
C ILE A 156 3.28 5.92 5.00
N PHE A 157 3.14 5.46 6.25
CA PHE A 157 1.91 5.62 7.04
C PHE A 157 2.02 6.63 8.20
N GLU A 158 3.21 6.89 8.77
CA GLU A 158 3.40 7.75 9.95
C GLU A 158 2.98 9.21 9.73
N ARG A 159 2.91 9.68 8.48
CA ARG A 159 2.44 11.06 8.18
C ARG A 159 0.94 11.28 8.40
N LYS A 160 0.14 10.24 8.66
CA LYS A 160 -1.28 10.42 8.97
C LYS A 160 -1.55 11.20 10.26
N SER A 161 -0.58 11.31 11.18
CA SER A 161 -0.77 12.09 12.43
C SER A 161 -0.46 13.58 12.29
N ILE A 162 0.31 14.00 11.27
CA ILE A 162 0.77 15.40 11.10
C ILE A 162 0.04 16.10 9.95
N ASP A 163 -0.37 15.37 8.90
CA ASP A 163 -0.93 15.95 7.66
C ASP A 163 -2.47 15.93 7.56
N ASN A 164 -3.20 15.90 8.69
CA ASN A 164 -4.60 16.40 8.70
C ASN A 164 -4.70 17.89 8.30
N SER A 165 -3.56 18.56 8.10
CA SER A 165 -3.45 19.97 7.70
C SER A 165 -3.15 20.18 6.20
N PHE A 166 -2.84 19.13 5.43
CA PHE A 166 -2.62 19.23 3.98
C PHE A 166 -3.39 18.15 3.23
N VAL A 167 -4.71 18.08 3.49
CA VAL A 167 -5.66 17.61 2.48
C VAL A 167 -5.52 18.56 1.30
N THR A 168 -4.82 18.14 0.26
CA THR A 168 -4.91 18.75 -1.05
C THR A 168 -6.38 18.81 -1.41
N ASN A 169 -6.92 20.03 -1.40
CA ASN A 169 -8.26 20.42 -1.82
C ASN A 169 -8.45 20.12 -3.31
N ASP A 170 -8.49 18.84 -3.68
CA ASP A 170 -8.93 18.46 -5.00
C ASP A 170 -10.46 18.41 -4.97
N GLN A 171 -11.07 19.44 -5.55
CA GLN A 171 -12.52 19.64 -5.62
C GLN A 171 -13.24 18.42 -6.24
N ALA A 172 -12.53 17.61 -7.02
CA ALA A 172 -13.03 16.35 -7.59
C ALA A 172 -13.26 15.26 -6.53
N ILE A 173 -12.42 15.18 -5.49
CA ILE A 173 -12.54 14.17 -4.42
C ILE A 173 -13.69 14.54 -3.46
N GLN A 174 -13.86 15.84 -3.15
CA GLN A 174 -15.00 16.28 -2.35
C GLN A 174 -16.33 16.06 -3.08
N GLN A 175 -16.40 16.24 -4.40
CA GLN A 175 -17.63 15.97 -5.16
C GLN A 175 -17.97 14.47 -5.21
N ALA A 176 -16.97 13.58 -5.24
CA ALA A 176 -17.21 12.14 -5.13
C ALA A 176 -17.78 11.77 -3.76
N VAL A 177 -17.27 12.32 -2.66
CA VAL A 177 -17.77 12.03 -1.30
C VAL A 177 -19.14 12.67 -1.03
N LEU A 178 -19.41 13.87 -1.57
CA LEU A 178 -20.71 14.54 -1.39
C LEU A 178 -21.85 13.82 -2.12
N LEU A 179 -21.58 13.20 -3.28
CA LEU A 179 -22.61 12.44 -4.02
C LEU A 179 -23.06 11.17 -3.27
N TRP A 180 -22.21 10.59 -2.42
CA TRP A 180 -22.56 9.42 -1.60
C TRP A 180 -23.50 9.76 -0.44
N LEU A 181 -23.44 10.98 0.10
CA LEU A 181 -24.31 11.40 1.22
C LEU A 181 -25.72 11.83 0.79
N ILE A 182 -25.91 12.21 -0.48
CA ILE A 182 -27.22 12.68 -0.98
C ILE A 182 -28.08 11.52 -1.52
N CYS A 183 -27.48 10.36 -1.84
CA CYS A 183 -28.24 9.20 -2.31
C CYS A 183 -28.75 8.26 -1.19
N TRP A 184 -28.68 8.69 0.08
CA TRP A 184 -29.31 7.96 1.21
C TRP A 184 -30.13 8.90 2.10
N PHE A 185 -31.03 9.67 1.49
CA PHE A 185 -32.26 10.19 2.10
C PHE A 185 -33.39 10.23 1.07
#